data_AF-A0A2G5IV11-F1
#
_entry.id   AF-A0A2G5IV11-F1
#
_cell.length_a   1.000
_cell.length_b   1.000
_cell.length_c   1.000
_cell.angle_alpha   90.00
_cell.angle_beta   90.00
_cell.angle_gamma   90.00
#
_symmetry.space_group_name_H-M   'P 1'
#
loop_
_entity.id
_entity.type
_entity.pdbx_description
1 polymer ?
#
loop_
_entity_poly.entity_id
_entity_poly.type
_entity_poly.pdbx_seq_one_letter_code
_entity_poly.pdbx_strand_id
1 'polypeptide(L)'
;MSPVTEYRRERHSGIVTFTWAAVDNEGDRELVASGDCPVCHCPMKRSFGPVQPLISKGGFLGRRQDPGPEPWTTSCRCESYHQPRPANARGCGALLTLAPPPAGLTGGS
;
A
#
# COMPACT_ATOMS: atom_id res chain seq x y z
N MET A 1 33.56 16.89 2.49
CA MET A 1 32.42 16.35 3.27
C MET A 1 31.17 16.65 2.47
N SER A 2 30.48 15.62 1.97
CA SER A 2 29.21 15.81 1.26
C SER A 2 28.13 16.24 2.28
N PRO A 3 27.24 17.18 1.94
CA PRO A 3 26.15 17.54 2.83
C PRO A 3 25.30 16.31 3.14
N VAL A 4 24.99 16.11 4.43
CA VAL A 4 24.04 15.07 4.86
C VAL A 4 22.69 15.46 4.28
N THR A 5 22.20 14.69 3.30
CA THR A 5 20.85 14.88 2.78
C THR A 5 19.90 14.24 3.79
N GLU A 6 19.20 15.06 4.57
CA GLU A 6 18.20 14.57 5.51
C GLU A 6 17.05 13.89 4.76
N TYR A 7 16.68 12.69 5.21
CA TYR A 7 15.51 12.00 4.69
C TYR A 7 14.24 12.66 5.22
N ARG A 8 13.42 13.22 4.33
CA ARG A 8 12.08 13.72 4.65
C ARG A 8 11.04 12.86 3.96
N ARG A 9 10.05 12.38 4.72
CA ARG A 9 8.85 11.78 4.13
C ARG A 9 8.06 12.87 3.41
N GLU A 10 7.99 12.75 2.10
CA GLU A 10 7.15 13.61 1.28
C GLU A 10 5.69 13.17 1.35
N ARG A 11 4.76 14.14 1.35
CA ARG A 11 3.33 13.88 1.28
C ARG A 11 2.82 14.37 -0.06
N HIS A 12 2.23 13.48 -0.85
CA HIS A 12 1.50 13.87 -2.03
C HIS A 12 0.13 14.43 -1.61
N SER A 13 -0.22 15.62 -2.05
CA SER A 13 -1.44 16.34 -1.63
C SER A 13 -2.71 15.88 -2.37
N GLY A 14 -2.58 15.12 -3.46
CA GLY A 14 -3.70 14.64 -4.28
C GLY A 14 -4.20 13.24 -3.91
N ILE A 15 -5.44 12.96 -4.29
CA ILE A 15 -5.96 11.58 -4.36
C ILE A 15 -5.39 10.92 -5.61
N VAL A 16 -4.71 9.79 -5.41
CA VAL A 16 -4.09 9.00 -6.47
C VAL A 16 -5.04 7.89 -6.89
N THR A 17 -5.26 7.75 -8.19
CA THR A 17 -6.11 6.69 -8.74
C THR A 17 -5.24 5.50 -9.12
N PHE A 18 -5.36 4.41 -8.37
CA PHE A 18 -4.74 3.13 -8.69
C PHE A 18 -5.76 2.19 -9.33
N THR A 19 -5.26 1.23 -10.11
CA THR A 19 -6.09 0.15 -10.63
C THR A 19 -6.33 -0.86 -9.52
N TRP A 20 -7.60 -1.16 -9.25
CA TRP A 20 -8.01 -2.14 -8.26
C TRP A 20 -8.36 -3.47 -8.92
N ALA A 21 -7.93 -4.57 -8.30
CA ALA A 21 -8.31 -5.93 -8.68
C ALA A 21 -8.74 -6.70 -7.43
N ALA A 22 -9.70 -7.62 -7.58
CA ALA A 22 -10.00 -8.62 -6.57
C ALA A 22 -9.31 -9.94 -6.94
N VAL A 23 -8.73 -10.61 -5.95
CA VAL A 23 -8.09 -11.92 -6.06
C VAL A 23 -8.76 -12.82 -5.02
N ASP A 24 -9.47 -13.84 -5.50
CA ASP A 24 -10.13 -14.82 -4.63
C ASP A 24 -9.15 -15.97 -4.35
N ASN A 25 -8.84 -16.20 -3.07
CA ASN A 25 -7.93 -17.25 -2.60
C ASN A 25 -8.67 -18.13 -1.57
N GLU A 26 -9.06 -19.35 -1.95
CA GLU A 26 -9.57 -20.40 -1.05
C GLU A 26 -10.61 -19.92 0.00
N GLY A 27 -11.55 -19.06 -0.42
CA GLY A 27 -12.62 -18.52 0.45
C GLY A 27 -12.36 -17.13 1.03
N ASP A 28 -11.19 -16.55 0.75
CA ASP A 28 -10.75 -15.24 1.20
C ASP A 28 -10.57 -14.31 -0.02
N ARG A 29 -11.19 -13.12 0.01
CA ARG A 29 -11.08 -12.12 -1.07
C ARG A 29 -10.02 -11.08 -0.72
N GLU A 30 -9.02 -10.91 -1.58
CA GLU A 30 -7.96 -9.91 -1.46
C GLU A 30 -8.15 -8.81 -2.51
N LEU A 31 -8.08 -7.55 -2.11
CA LEU A 31 -8.08 -6.40 -3.00
C LEU A 31 -6.67 -5.90 -3.22
N VAL A 32 -6.25 -5.81 -4.47
CA VAL A 32 -4.91 -5.35 -4.86
C VAL A 32 -5.03 -4.04 -5.62
N ALA A 33 -4.47 -2.96 -5.07
CA ALA A 33 -4.28 -1.70 -5.77
C ALA A 33 -2.90 -1.66 -6.43
N SER A 34 -2.86 -1.39 -7.72
CA SER A 34 -1.63 -1.30 -8.52
C SER A 34 -1.56 0.05 -9.25
N GLY A 35 -0.38 0.66 -9.29
CA GLY A 35 -0.13 1.92 -9.98
C GLY A 35 1.28 2.44 -9.72
N ASP A 36 1.60 3.59 -10.29
CA ASP A 36 2.91 4.21 -10.11
C ASP A 36 2.89 5.24 -8.98
N CYS A 37 3.97 5.31 -8.21
CA CYS A 37 4.10 6.34 -7.19
C CYS A 37 4.20 7.73 -7.85
N PRO A 38 3.37 8.72 -7.50
CA PRO A 38 3.46 10.05 -8.11
C PRO A 38 4.71 10.84 -7.70
N VAL A 39 5.47 10.35 -6.72
CA VAL A 39 6.71 11.00 -6.24
C VAL A 39 7.95 10.38 -6.87
N CYS A 40 8.06 9.05 -6.90
CA CYS A 40 9.25 8.37 -7.45
C CYS A 40 9.03 7.66 -8.79
N HIS A 41 7.80 7.67 -9.30
CA HIS A 41 7.39 7.07 -10.57
C HIS A 41 7.67 5.57 -10.72
N CYS A 42 8.01 4.89 -9.62
CA CYS A 42 8.21 3.46 -9.62
C CYS A 42 6.87 2.71 -9.54
N PRO A 43 6.74 1.57 -10.23
CA PRO A 43 5.60 0.69 -10.08
C PRO A 43 5.44 0.21 -8.65
N MET A 44 4.19 0.20 -8.19
CA MET A 44 3.81 -0.22 -6.85
C MET A 44 2.58 -1.11 -6.91
N LYS A 45 2.57 -2.13 -6.04
CA LYS A 45 1.41 -2.94 -5.74
C LYS A 45 1.15 -2.93 -4.24
N ARG A 46 -0.12 -2.84 -3.86
CA ARG A 46 -0.56 -2.85 -2.48
C ARG A 46 -1.75 -3.76 -2.34
N SER A 47 -1.58 -4.85 -1.60
CA SER A 47 -2.70 -5.69 -1.20
C SER A 47 -3.36 -5.18 0.08
N PHE A 48 -4.67 -5.38 0.10
CA PHE A 48 -5.60 -5.11 1.17
C PHE A 48 -6.49 -6.34 1.27
N GLY A 49 -6.35 -7.10 2.34
CA GLY A 49 -7.04 -8.37 2.43
C GLY A 49 -6.47 -9.27 3.52
N PRO A 50 -6.92 -10.53 3.57
CA PRO A 50 -6.75 -11.42 4.69
C PRO A 50 -5.34 -12.01 4.89
N VAL A 51 -4.30 -11.38 4.35
CA VAL A 51 -2.93 -11.88 4.47
C VAL A 51 -2.34 -11.55 5.85
N GLN A 52 -2.81 -12.26 6.87
CA GLN A 52 -1.91 -12.82 7.86
C GLN A 52 -1.98 -14.33 7.69
N PRO A 53 -0.88 -15.02 7.34
CA PRO A 53 -0.83 -16.45 7.59
C PRO A 53 -1.16 -16.67 9.07
N LEU A 54 -2.06 -17.61 9.36
CA LEU A 54 -2.29 -18.12 10.71
C LEU A 54 -0.92 -18.48 11.30
N ILE A 55 -0.34 -17.61 12.12
CA ILE A 55 0.85 -17.96 12.88
C ILE A 55 0.39 -19.09 13.79
N SER A 56 0.98 -20.27 13.58
CA SER A 56 0.60 -21.55 14.19
C SER A 56 0.80 -21.59 15.72
N LYS A 57 1.07 -20.45 16.34
CA LYS A 57 1.26 -20.25 17.78
C LYS A 57 0.62 -18.94 18.21
N GLY A 58 -0.66 -19.03 18.58
CA GLY A 58 -1.36 -18.15 19.53
C GLY A 58 -1.20 -16.64 19.35
N GLY A 59 -2.15 -16.01 18.66
CA GLY A 59 -2.38 -14.57 18.79
C GLY A 59 -2.86 -13.91 17.49
N PHE A 60 -4.15 -13.59 17.41
CA PHE A 60 -4.72 -12.76 16.36
C PHE A 60 -4.35 -11.29 16.63
N LEU A 61 -3.32 -10.76 15.95
CA LEU A 61 -2.87 -9.38 16.13
C LEU A 61 -3.42 -8.48 15.02
N GLY A 62 -4.60 -7.90 15.29
CA GLY A 62 -5.08 -6.69 14.62
C GLY A 62 -6.13 -6.92 13.54
N ARG A 63 -7.26 -6.22 13.66
CA ARG A 63 -8.35 -6.22 12.67
C ARG A 63 -7.81 -5.79 11.30
N ARG A 64 -7.97 -6.70 10.33
CA ARG A 64 -7.94 -6.43 8.89
C ARG A 64 -8.89 -5.26 8.62
N GLN A 65 -8.43 -4.23 7.91
CA GLN A 65 -9.27 -3.11 7.56
C GLN A 65 -9.44 -3.16 6.04
N ASP A 66 -10.61 -3.65 5.61
CA ASP A 66 -11.01 -3.63 4.21
C ASP A 66 -11.01 -2.19 3.71
N PRO A 67 -10.56 -1.95 2.48
CA PRO A 67 -10.62 -0.63 1.90
C PRO A 67 -12.08 -0.29 1.62
N GLY A 68 -12.69 0.41 2.60
CA GLY A 68 -14.06 0.91 2.51
C GLY A 68 -14.26 1.98 1.42
N PRO A 69 -15.41 2.65 1.39
CA PRO A 69 -15.76 3.60 0.34
C PRO A 69 -14.99 4.93 0.42
N GLU A 70 -14.22 5.16 1.48
CA GLU A 70 -13.46 6.39 1.71
C GLU A 70 -12.02 6.29 1.16
N PRO A 71 -11.37 7.42 0.82
CA PRO A 71 -9.97 7.43 0.40
C PRO A 71 -9.00 6.87 1.46
N TRP A 72 -7.97 6.16 1.00
CA TRP A 72 -7.05 5.40 1.87
C TRP A 72 -5.64 5.96 1.90
N THR A 73 -5.12 6.24 3.09
CA THR A 73 -3.72 6.67 3.22
C THR A 73 -2.77 5.48 3.29
N THR A 74 -1.75 5.47 2.42
CA THR A 74 -0.68 4.47 2.42
C THR A 74 0.68 5.13 2.17
N SER A 75 1.76 4.41 2.42
CA SER A 75 3.10 4.85 2.04
C SER A 75 3.59 4.12 0.79
N CYS A 76 4.39 4.80 -0.04
CA CYS A 76 5.06 4.17 -1.17
C CYS A 76 6.00 3.06 -0.69
N ARG A 77 5.81 1.86 -1.26
CA ARG A 77 6.58 0.64 -0.99
C ARG A 77 7.03 -0.06 -2.28
N CYS A 78 7.35 0.69 -3.33
CA CYS A 78 7.95 0.12 -4.54
C CYS A 78 9.24 -0.64 -4.21
N GLU A 79 9.64 -1.56 -5.08
CA GLU A 79 10.83 -2.40 -4.86
C GLU A 79 12.14 -1.70 -5.22
N SER A 80 12.05 -0.49 -5.79
CA SER A 80 13.19 0.33 -6.15
C SER A 80 13.95 0.83 -4.92
N TYR A 81 15.26 0.91 -5.06
CA TYR A 81 16.16 1.48 -4.06
C TYR A 81 16.15 3.01 -4.14
N HIS A 82 15.93 3.68 -3.01
CA HIS A 82 15.94 5.14 -2.91
C HIS A 82 16.93 5.58 -1.83
N GLN A 83 17.91 6.42 -2.19
CA GLN A 83 18.77 7.12 -1.23
C GLN A 83 18.22 8.52 -0.98
N PRO A 84 18.28 9.07 0.25
CA PRO A 84 19.00 8.60 1.45
C PRO A 84 18.15 7.78 2.44
N ARG A 85 17.38 6.77 1.97
CA ARG A 85 16.49 6.00 2.85
C ARG A 85 17.26 4.94 3.67
N PRO A 86 16.85 4.65 4.94
CA PRO A 86 17.42 3.55 5.71
C PRO A 86 17.29 2.19 5.00
N ALA A 87 18.32 1.34 5.14
CA ALA A 87 18.47 0.08 4.40
C ALA A 87 17.29 -0.91 4.51
N ASN A 88 16.47 -0.80 5.56
CA ASN A 88 15.38 -1.74 5.85
C ASN A 88 14.02 -1.30 5.27
N ALA A 89 13.97 -0.22 4.49
CA ALA A 89 12.71 0.40 4.09
C ALA A 89 12.53 0.41 2.57
N ARG A 90 11.54 -0.35 2.06
CA ARG A 90 11.22 -0.45 0.62
C ARG A 90 10.52 0.78 0.09
N GLY A 91 10.94 1.27 -1.08
CA GLY A 91 10.34 2.35 -1.87
C GLY A 91 10.86 3.75 -1.55
N CYS A 92 10.17 4.81 -1.96
CA CYS A 92 10.55 6.19 -1.59
C CYS A 92 9.93 6.65 -0.26
N GLY A 93 8.88 5.96 0.21
CA GLY A 93 8.26 6.22 1.52
C GLY A 93 7.27 7.39 1.54
N ALA A 94 7.01 8.01 0.39
CA ALA A 94 6.03 9.07 0.24
C ALA A 94 4.65 8.64 0.76
N LEU A 95 3.95 9.52 1.48
CA LEU A 95 2.58 9.30 1.91
C LEU A 95 1.62 9.67 0.78
N LEU A 96 0.76 8.73 0.41
CA LEU A 96 -0.19 8.80 -0.69
C LEU A 96 -1.59 8.60 -0.14
N THR A 97 -2.57 9.30 -0.71
CA THR A 97 -4.00 9.05 -0.47
C THR A 97 -4.55 8.39 -1.73
N LEU A 98 -5.02 7.15 -1.63
CA LEU A 98 -5.58 6.37 -2.74
C LEU A 98 -7.08 6.62 -2.85
N ALA A 99 -7.58 6.69 -4.08
CA ALA A 99 -9.00 6.57 -4.34
C ALA A 99 -9.50 5.18 -3.88
N PRO A 100 -10.73 5.09 -3.35
CA PRO A 100 -11.30 3.82 -2.91
C PRO A 100 -11.45 2.84 -4.09
N PRO A 101 -11.53 1.53 -3.81
CA PRO A 101 -11.90 0.55 -4.83
C PRO A 101 -13.31 0.84 -5.39
N PRO A 102 -13.55 0.58 -6.69
CA PRO A 102 -14.89 0.57 -7.26
C PRO A 102 -15.86 -0.32 -6.46
N ALA A 103 -17.09 0.14 -6.25
CA ALA A 103 -18.09 -0.55 -5.42
C ALA A 103 -18.37 -2.01 -5.85
N GLY A 104 -18.28 -2.33 -7.14
CA GLY A 104 -18.44 -3.70 -7.65
C GLY A 104 -17.31 -4.66 -7.25
N LEU A 105 -16.17 -4.15 -6.79
CA LEU A 105 -15.05 -4.95 -6.28
C LEU A 105 -15.12 -5.19 -4.76
N THR A 106 -15.85 -4.37 -4.02
CA THR A 106 -16.01 -4.52 -2.55
C THR A 106 -17.30 -5.20 -2.13
N GLY A 107 -18.29 -5.28 -3.02
CA GLY A 107 -19.52 -6.05 -2.77
C GLY A 107 -19.24 -7.54 -2.66
N GLY A 108 -19.33 -8.08 -1.45
CA GLY A 108 -19.59 -9.49 -1.21
C GLY A 108 -21.09 -9.74 -1.34
N SER A 109 -21.45 -10.74 -2.15
CA SER A 109 -22.82 -11.27 -2.24
C SER A 109 -23.28 -11.87 -0.92
#